data_AF-A0AAD7B126-F1
#
_entry.id   AF-A0AAD7B126-F1
#
_cell.length_a   1.000
_cell.length_b   1.000
_cell.length_c   1.000
_cell.angle_alpha   90.00
_cell.angle_beta   90.00
_cell.angle_gamma   90.00
#
_symmetry.space_group_name_H-M   'P 1'
#
loop_
_entity.id
_entity.type
_entity.pdbx_description
1 polymer ?
#
loop_
_entity_poly.entity_id
_entity_poly.type
_entity_poly.pdbx_seq_one_letter_code
_entity_poly.pdbx_strand_id
1 'polypeptide(L)'
;MPHVIAYTGHEWIAPDNSQGDLFIFWSLAYRRLLVVQALGQYAAFMEEEHAQSWEKQCLEEIQSCINAMDFEREDTWAYLVTTASGPRIIQKPRKLYEIPCDFLWAPRVDISEIDVQKMNEGFGLAVWRGRQVDVRIAFNDNELWQVECETRALKDVQHLDIAYGLVAHVFRGEKLIGIMRESAQASRPVQASDRAAVFAAFALLESAFMVNSSLINEDHIVMDEKGRVRMLYLRSIRLYGREEREELERDAQMYHWEPLREFFDLVTNPAVEVRWPTYLIYPSSTYLAPTPSPERFMAMPLRFDVHACIQLEEIKKKHRRRKGVSKTPRSGGHALEPLKATTPNIDRPDTPAKLGTPHVQIHVFRVADRAEDSQSDKGGSVVEEEERVDGGGFIVEV
;
A
#
# COMPACT_ATOMS: atom_id res chain seq x y z
N MET A 1 7.90 30.60 -1.09
CA MET A 1 7.13 29.46 -1.65
C MET A 1 7.42 28.22 -0.81
N PRO A 2 6.45 27.31 -0.63
CA PRO A 2 6.61 26.17 0.28
C PRO A 2 7.73 25.24 -0.17
N HIS A 3 8.51 24.73 0.77
CA HIS A 3 9.30 23.53 0.54
C HIS A 3 8.33 22.35 0.40
N VAL A 4 8.30 21.76 -0.80
CA VAL A 4 7.51 20.56 -1.09
C VAL A 4 8.45 19.37 -1.12
N ILE A 5 8.16 18.39 -0.27
CA ILE A 5 8.84 17.10 -0.26
C ILE A 5 8.05 16.17 -1.19
N ALA A 6 8.69 15.69 -2.25
CA ALA A 6 8.12 14.73 -3.18
C ALA A 6 8.62 13.32 -2.88
N TYR A 7 7.70 12.36 -2.98
CA TYR A 7 7.93 10.93 -2.91
C TYR A 7 7.12 10.23 -4.02
N THR A 8 7.64 9.10 -4.50
CA THR A 8 7.04 8.28 -5.54
C THR A 8 6.65 6.93 -4.99
N GLY A 9 5.34 6.65 -4.97
CA GLY A 9 4.80 5.37 -4.56
C GLY A 9 4.19 4.64 -5.74
N HIS A 10 4.69 3.44 -6.00
CA HIS A 10 4.01 2.51 -6.90
C HIS A 10 2.98 1.76 -6.10
N GLU A 11 1.75 2.26 -6.10
CA GLU A 11 0.65 1.52 -5.52
C GLU A 11 -0.29 1.03 -6.61
N TRP A 12 -0.45 -0.29 -6.64
CA TRP A 12 -1.63 -0.87 -7.26
C TRP A 12 -2.81 -0.49 -6.39
N ILE A 13 -3.78 0.28 -6.90
CA ILE A 13 -5.22 0.10 -6.72
C ILE A 13 -5.96 1.36 -7.21
N ALA A 14 -6.88 1.14 -8.14
CA ALA A 14 -8.11 1.91 -8.20
C ALA A 14 -9.31 0.94 -8.28
N PRO A 15 -10.45 1.25 -7.62
CA PRO A 15 -11.68 0.46 -7.72
C PRO A 15 -12.26 0.39 -9.15
N ASP A 16 -11.88 1.34 -10.01
CA ASP A 16 -12.31 1.44 -11.41
C ASP A 16 -11.31 0.78 -12.39
N ASN A 17 -10.32 0.04 -11.88
CA ASN A 17 -9.20 -0.53 -12.64
C ASN A 17 -8.31 0.49 -13.38
N SER A 18 -8.44 1.80 -13.12
CA SER A 18 -7.49 2.78 -13.66
C SER A 18 -6.16 2.64 -12.93
N GLN A 19 -5.15 2.12 -13.62
CA GLN A 19 -3.80 2.00 -13.08
C GLN A 19 -3.05 3.30 -13.29
N GLY A 20 -2.30 3.73 -12.29
CA GLY A 20 -1.45 4.92 -12.38
C GLY A 20 -0.43 4.95 -11.26
N ASP A 21 0.68 5.65 -11.51
CA ASP A 21 1.69 5.89 -10.50
C ASP A 21 1.22 7.02 -9.57
N LEU A 22 1.50 6.88 -8.28
CA LEU A 22 1.13 7.86 -7.27
C LEU A 22 2.36 8.66 -6.85
N PHE A 23 2.26 9.98 -6.96
CA PHE A 23 3.28 10.90 -6.50
C PHE A 23 2.72 11.63 -5.29
N ILE A 24 3.39 11.54 -4.15
CA ILE A 24 2.92 12.12 -2.88
C ILE A 24 3.78 13.32 -2.54
N PHE A 25 3.12 14.42 -2.26
CA PHE A 25 3.73 15.69 -1.94
C PHE A 25 3.33 16.10 -0.54
N TRP A 26 4.31 16.36 0.32
CA TRP A 26 4.09 16.98 1.62
C TRP A 26 4.55 18.44 1.57
N SER A 27 3.63 19.36 1.81
CA SER A 27 3.96 20.77 1.97
C SER A 27 4.24 21.08 3.43
N LEU A 28 5.47 21.47 3.74
CA LEU A 28 5.85 21.89 5.09
C LEU A 28 5.13 23.18 5.52
N ALA A 29 4.89 24.11 4.58
CA ALA A 29 4.24 25.38 4.89
C ALA A 29 2.76 25.20 5.25
N TYR A 30 2.06 24.32 4.52
CA TYR A 30 0.63 24.08 4.73
C TYR A 30 0.33 22.88 5.64
N ARG A 31 1.35 22.09 5.99
CA ARG A 31 1.23 20.82 6.74
C ARG A 31 0.20 19.88 6.12
N ARG A 32 0.26 19.76 4.80
CA ARG A 32 -0.74 19.04 4.00
C ARG A 32 -0.08 18.14 2.98
N LEU A 33 -0.78 17.04 2.75
CA LEU A 33 -0.44 16.01 1.77
C LEU A 33 -1.29 16.21 0.52
N LEU A 34 -0.65 16.17 -0.64
CA LEU A 34 -1.29 16.12 -1.96
C LEU A 34 -0.80 14.87 -2.69
N VAL A 35 -1.71 14.03 -3.15
CA VAL A 35 -1.42 12.90 -4.04
C VAL A 35 -1.71 13.34 -5.46
N VAL A 36 -0.75 13.17 -6.35
CA VAL A 36 -0.92 13.31 -7.80
C VAL A 36 -0.88 11.91 -8.41
N GLN A 37 -1.97 11.49 -9.02
CA GLN A 37 -2.00 10.28 -9.84
C GLN A 37 -1.58 10.63 -11.27
N ALA A 38 -0.52 9.99 -11.76
CA ALA A 38 -0.18 10.02 -13.18
C ALA A 38 -0.74 8.76 -13.85
N LEU A 39 -1.58 8.95 -14.87
CA LEU A 39 -2.06 7.83 -15.67
C LEU A 39 -0.91 7.32 -16.54
N GLY A 40 -0.27 6.26 -16.09
CA GLY A 40 0.82 5.61 -16.81
C GLY A 40 0.32 4.55 -17.78
N GLN A 41 1.02 4.42 -18.91
CA GLN A 41 0.99 3.19 -19.70
C GLN A 41 1.84 2.14 -18.97
N TYR A 42 1.25 1.48 -17.97
CA TYR A 42 1.71 0.21 -17.38
C TYR A 42 3.23 0.02 -17.17
N ALA A 43 3.81 0.68 -16.15
CA ALA A 43 5.21 0.47 -15.77
C ALA A 43 5.52 -0.95 -15.23
N ALA A 44 4.52 -1.71 -14.77
CA ALA A 44 4.73 -3.02 -14.15
C ALA A 44 5.30 -4.11 -15.11
N PHE A 45 5.31 -3.86 -16.42
CA PHE A 45 5.96 -4.72 -17.41
C PHE A 45 7.15 -4.06 -18.11
N MET A 46 7.49 -2.83 -17.73
CA MET A 46 8.63 -2.13 -18.29
C MET A 46 9.92 -2.61 -17.62
N GLU A 47 11.00 -2.65 -18.40
CA GLU A 47 12.34 -2.84 -17.85
C GLU A 47 12.67 -1.74 -16.85
N GLU A 48 13.51 -2.02 -15.84
CA GLU A 48 13.82 -1.10 -14.74
C GLU A 48 14.26 0.29 -15.23
N GLU A 49 15.06 0.36 -16.30
CA GLU A 49 15.51 1.62 -16.91
C GLU A 49 14.35 2.44 -17.49
N HIS A 50 13.36 1.78 -18.10
CA HIS A 50 12.17 2.44 -18.63
C HIS A 50 11.26 2.96 -17.51
N ALA A 51 11.11 2.20 -16.41
CA ALA A 51 10.35 2.63 -15.23
C ALA A 51 10.96 3.89 -14.60
N GLN A 52 12.29 3.91 -14.40
CA GLN A 52 13.02 5.08 -13.90
C GLN A 52 12.91 6.29 -14.84
N SER A 53 12.99 6.06 -16.16
CA SER A 53 12.84 7.12 -17.17
C SER A 53 11.43 7.74 -17.14
N TRP A 54 10.39 6.90 -17.06
CA TRP A 54 9.00 7.32 -16.97
C TRP A 54 8.70 8.11 -15.69
N GLU A 55 9.16 7.62 -14.55
CA GLU A 55 9.00 8.31 -13.26
C GLU A 55 9.68 9.69 -13.29
N LYS A 56 10.92 9.74 -13.80
CA LYS A 56 11.64 11.00 -13.97
C LYS A 56 10.87 11.98 -14.84
N GLN A 57 10.32 11.51 -15.97
CA GLN A 57 9.48 12.34 -16.84
C GLN A 57 8.27 12.88 -16.08
N CYS A 58 7.55 12.02 -15.35
CA CYS A 58 6.39 12.45 -14.55
C CYS A 58 6.79 13.51 -13.52
N LEU A 59 7.91 13.33 -12.81
CA LEU A 59 8.41 14.32 -11.84
C LEU A 59 8.74 15.67 -12.49
N GLU A 60 9.35 15.66 -13.67
CA GLU A 60 9.64 16.88 -14.45
C GLU A 60 8.33 17.59 -14.88
N GLU A 61 7.35 16.83 -15.37
CA GLU A 61 6.03 17.36 -15.74
C GLU A 61 5.28 17.92 -14.52
N ILE A 62 5.28 17.20 -13.41
CA ILE A 62 4.66 17.63 -12.15
C ILE A 62 5.34 18.89 -11.61
N GLN A 63 6.67 18.96 -11.65
CA GLN A 63 7.41 20.14 -11.22
C GLN A 63 7.03 21.36 -12.07
N SER A 64 6.87 21.20 -13.39
CA SER A 64 6.42 22.30 -14.26
C SER A 64 5.03 22.83 -13.89
N CYS A 65 4.21 21.99 -13.24
CA CYS A 65 2.86 22.32 -12.80
C CYS A 65 2.75 22.70 -11.31
N ILE A 66 3.86 22.76 -10.55
CA ILE A 66 3.81 22.92 -9.09
C ILE A 66 3.09 24.19 -8.63
N ASN A 67 3.19 25.28 -9.41
CA ASN A 67 2.54 26.55 -9.13
C ASN A 67 1.01 26.50 -9.31
N ALA A 68 0.50 25.50 -10.03
CA ALA A 68 -0.94 25.29 -10.20
C ALA A 68 -1.54 24.42 -9.08
N MET A 69 -0.71 23.86 -8.19
CA MET A 69 -1.17 23.07 -7.05
C MET A 69 -1.61 23.98 -5.91
N ASP A 70 -2.86 23.85 -5.52
CA ASP A 70 -3.44 24.52 -4.37
C ASP A 70 -3.43 23.59 -3.15
N PHE A 71 -2.46 23.78 -2.26
CA PHE A 71 -2.34 23.04 -1.02
C PHE A 71 -3.28 23.55 0.09
N GLU A 72 -3.94 24.71 -0.08
CA GLU A 72 -4.92 25.24 0.88
C GLU A 72 -6.29 24.56 0.73
N ARG A 73 -6.54 23.91 -0.42
CA ARG A 73 -7.70 23.04 -0.61
C ARG A 73 -7.66 21.84 0.32
N GLU A 74 -8.83 21.44 0.80
CA GLU A 74 -9.00 20.21 1.59
C GLU A 74 -8.76 18.95 0.77
N ASP A 75 -8.81 19.08 -0.56
CA ASP A 75 -8.59 18.00 -1.52
C ASP A 75 -7.14 17.52 -1.48
N THR A 76 -6.96 16.25 -1.11
CA THR A 76 -5.65 15.59 -1.11
C THR A 76 -5.35 14.86 -2.41
N TRP A 77 -6.17 15.03 -3.46
CA TRP A 77 -6.06 14.25 -4.69
C TRP A 77 -6.02 15.13 -5.94
N ALA A 78 -5.13 14.78 -6.84
CA ALA A 78 -4.91 15.43 -8.10
C ALA A 78 -4.55 14.42 -9.20
N TYR A 79 -4.72 14.85 -10.44
CA TYR A 79 -4.39 14.06 -11.61
C TYR A 79 -3.40 14.83 -12.48
N LEU A 80 -2.31 14.18 -12.87
CA LEU A 80 -1.45 14.65 -13.96
C LEU A 80 -2.10 14.25 -15.28
N VAL A 81 -2.41 15.24 -16.11
CA VAL A 81 -3.01 15.04 -17.43
C VAL A 81 -2.18 15.73 -18.50
N THR A 82 -1.93 15.04 -19.60
CA THR A 82 -1.24 15.62 -20.76
C THR A 82 -2.28 16.14 -21.75
N THR A 83 -2.22 17.43 -22.05
CA THR A 83 -3.11 18.09 -23.02
C THR A 83 -2.32 18.51 -24.26
N ALA A 84 -3.01 18.94 -25.33
CA ALA A 84 -2.34 19.56 -26.49
C ALA A 84 -1.47 20.78 -26.12
N SER A 85 -1.76 21.43 -24.99
CA SER A 85 -0.98 22.58 -24.47
C SER A 85 0.15 22.19 -23.51
N GLY A 86 0.36 20.89 -23.26
CA GLY A 86 1.32 20.38 -22.29
C GLY A 86 0.67 19.76 -21.04
N PRO A 87 1.49 19.36 -20.06
CA PRO A 87 1.04 18.75 -18.81
C PRO A 87 0.25 19.75 -17.96
N ARG A 88 -0.75 19.26 -17.24
CA ARG A 88 -1.55 20.03 -16.28
C ARG A 88 -1.88 19.17 -15.06
N ILE A 89 -2.08 19.83 -13.93
CA ILE A 89 -2.57 19.20 -12.70
C ILE A 89 -4.05 19.58 -12.50
N ILE A 90 -4.91 18.58 -12.33
CA ILE A 90 -6.33 18.77 -12.01
C ILE A 90 -6.61 18.24 -10.62
N GLN A 91 -6.89 19.12 -9.67
CA GLN A 91 -7.29 18.75 -8.31
C GLN A 91 -8.79 18.50 -8.21
N LYS A 92 -9.16 17.31 -7.74
CA LYS A 92 -10.56 16.91 -7.52
C LYS A 92 -10.72 16.33 -6.11
N PRO A 93 -11.85 16.61 -5.44
CA PRO A 93 -12.19 15.92 -4.22
C PRO A 93 -12.27 14.41 -4.47
N ARG A 94 -11.57 13.62 -3.66
CA ARG A 94 -11.72 12.16 -3.61
C ARG A 94 -12.26 11.79 -2.25
N LYS A 95 -13.43 11.13 -2.21
CA LYS A 95 -13.96 10.56 -0.98
C LYS A 95 -13.16 9.30 -0.65
N LEU A 96 -12.41 9.35 0.44
CA LEU A 96 -11.71 8.20 0.97
C LEU A 96 -12.62 7.41 1.92
N TYR A 97 -12.26 6.14 2.13
CA TYR A 97 -12.78 5.30 3.20
C TYR A 97 -12.68 6.02 4.56
N GLU A 98 -13.68 5.82 5.42
CA GLU A 98 -13.68 6.38 6.77
C GLU A 98 -13.52 5.23 7.76
N ILE A 99 -12.44 5.27 8.54
CA ILE A 99 -12.16 4.26 9.55
C ILE A 99 -13.16 4.43 10.71
N PRO A 100 -13.90 3.37 11.10
CA PRO A 100 -14.77 3.42 12.26
C PRO A 100 -14.01 3.82 13.54
N CYS A 101 -14.58 4.72 14.34
CA CYS A 101 -13.92 5.26 15.54
C CYS A 101 -14.22 4.46 16.83
N ASP A 102 -14.95 3.36 16.74
CA ASP A 102 -15.44 2.57 17.87
C ASP A 102 -14.34 1.81 18.62
N PHE A 103 -13.19 1.58 17.99
CA PHE A 103 -12.07 0.84 18.60
C PHE A 103 -10.89 1.72 19.00
N LEU A 104 -10.99 3.04 19.01
CA LEU A 104 -9.89 3.96 19.35
C LEU A 104 -9.67 4.06 20.88
N TRP A 105 -8.44 3.84 21.35
CA TRP A 105 -8.09 3.94 22.80
C TRP A 105 -6.98 4.94 23.13
N ALA A 106 -6.33 5.53 22.13
CA ALA A 106 -5.28 6.53 22.33
C ALA A 106 -5.86 7.95 22.18
N PRO A 107 -5.16 8.99 22.67
CA PRO A 107 -5.56 10.38 22.46
C PRO A 107 -5.80 10.71 21.00
N ARG A 108 -6.70 11.67 20.76
CA ARG A 108 -6.95 12.26 19.45
C ARG A 108 -6.07 13.51 19.30
N VAL A 109 -5.35 13.61 18.18
CA VAL A 109 -4.49 14.74 17.85
C VAL A 109 -4.79 15.20 16.43
N ASP A 110 -5.02 16.49 16.24
CA ASP A 110 -5.15 17.03 14.88
C ASP A 110 -3.77 17.14 14.23
N ILE A 111 -3.67 16.81 12.94
CA ILE A 111 -2.43 16.85 12.17
C ILE A 111 -1.74 18.23 12.20
N SER A 112 -2.51 19.31 12.38
CA SER A 112 -1.97 20.67 12.51
C SER A 112 -1.14 20.88 13.79
N GLU A 113 -1.35 20.06 14.82
CA GLU A 113 -0.57 20.10 16.07
C GLU A 113 0.77 19.36 15.96
N ILE A 114 1.00 18.64 14.86
CA ILE A 114 2.17 17.79 14.65
C ILE A 114 3.16 18.53 13.74
N ASP A 115 4.41 18.65 14.18
CA ASP A 115 5.48 19.21 13.35
C ASP A 115 6.20 18.10 12.58
N VAL A 116 5.68 17.78 11.39
CA VAL A 116 6.25 16.74 10.51
C VAL A 116 7.52 17.27 9.87
N GLN A 117 8.67 16.67 10.23
CA GLN A 117 9.99 17.10 9.78
C GLN A 117 10.41 16.38 8.50
N LYS A 118 10.00 15.11 8.34
CA LYS A 118 10.28 14.27 7.17
C LYS A 118 9.06 13.41 6.86
N MET A 119 8.86 13.09 5.58
CA MET A 119 7.79 12.19 5.12
C MET A 119 8.31 11.31 3.98
N ASN A 120 7.98 10.03 4.00
CA ASN A 120 8.28 9.02 3.00
C ASN A 120 7.15 7.98 2.97
N GLU A 121 6.46 7.80 1.85
CA GLU A 121 5.35 6.84 1.70
C GLU A 121 4.24 6.98 2.78
N GLY A 122 3.97 8.19 3.24
CA GLY A 122 3.04 8.42 4.35
C GLY A 122 3.60 8.13 5.75
N PHE A 123 4.83 7.61 5.87
CA PHE A 123 5.56 7.53 7.13
C PHE A 123 6.41 8.79 7.34
N GLY A 124 6.37 9.37 8.51
CA GLY A 124 7.11 10.59 8.81
C GLY A 124 7.79 10.58 10.15
N LEU A 125 8.91 11.30 10.23
CA LEU A 125 9.53 11.70 11.49
C LEU A 125 8.95 13.05 11.87
N ALA A 126 8.44 13.16 13.09
CA ALA A 126 7.75 14.36 13.54
C ALA A 126 8.07 14.70 14.99
N VAL A 127 7.74 15.94 15.38
CA VAL A 127 7.78 16.39 16.77
C VAL A 127 6.37 16.74 17.22
N TRP A 128 5.96 16.18 18.36
CA TRP A 128 4.71 16.51 19.02
C TRP A 128 4.95 16.80 20.50
N ARG A 129 4.52 17.99 20.96
CA ARG A 129 4.74 18.47 22.34
C ARG A 129 6.21 18.36 22.80
N GLY A 130 7.15 18.64 21.91
CA GLY A 130 8.59 18.59 22.18
C GLY A 130 9.20 17.18 22.19
N ARG A 131 8.43 16.12 21.87
CA ARG A 131 8.93 14.74 21.77
C ARG A 131 9.01 14.30 20.30
N GLN A 132 10.11 13.63 19.95
CA GLN A 132 10.26 12.93 18.67
C GLN A 132 9.30 11.73 18.61
N VAL A 133 8.58 11.60 17.51
CA VAL A 133 7.53 10.61 17.26
C VAL A 133 7.56 10.17 15.80
N ASP A 134 7.14 8.93 15.55
CA ASP A 134 6.95 8.44 14.20
C ASP A 134 5.47 8.54 13.85
N VAL A 135 5.15 9.20 12.75
CA VAL A 135 3.77 9.35 12.26
C VAL A 135 3.55 8.51 11.02
N ARG A 136 2.34 7.98 10.88
CA ARG A 136 1.87 7.36 9.66
C ARG A 136 0.58 8.04 9.24
N ILE A 137 0.55 8.60 8.04
CA ILE A 137 -0.57 9.32 7.45
C ILE A 137 -0.98 8.59 6.18
N ALA A 138 -2.21 8.09 6.19
CA ALA A 138 -2.80 7.46 5.03
C ALA A 138 -3.25 8.51 4.01
N PHE A 139 -3.09 8.17 2.73
CA PHE A 139 -3.36 9.07 1.61
C PHE A 139 -4.31 8.46 0.56
N ASN A 140 -4.70 7.19 0.72
CA ASN A 140 -5.71 6.52 -0.07
C ASN A 140 -6.45 5.45 0.77
N ASP A 141 -7.38 4.73 0.14
CA ASP A 141 -8.22 3.72 0.80
C ASP A 141 -7.44 2.52 1.33
N ASN A 142 -6.40 2.08 0.60
CA ASN A 142 -5.57 0.95 1.04
C ASN A 142 -4.75 1.34 2.26
N GLU A 143 -4.12 2.50 2.26
CA GLU A 143 -3.36 3.00 3.41
C GLU A 143 -4.25 3.25 4.63
N LEU A 144 -5.50 3.71 4.44
CA LEU A 144 -6.46 3.85 5.53
C LEU A 144 -6.86 2.50 6.11
N TRP A 145 -7.12 1.50 5.27
CA TRP A 145 -7.36 0.13 5.71
C TRP A 145 -6.15 -0.41 6.51
N GLN A 146 -4.93 -0.11 6.07
CA GLN A 146 -3.74 -0.52 6.80
C GLN A 146 -3.57 0.21 8.14
N VAL A 147 -3.90 1.49 8.22
CA VAL A 147 -3.93 2.24 9.48
C VAL A 147 -4.93 1.61 10.45
N GLU A 148 -6.11 1.22 9.97
CA GLU A 148 -7.11 0.50 10.76
C GLU A 148 -6.58 -0.85 11.28
N CYS A 149 -6.00 -1.67 10.39
CA CYS A 149 -5.41 -2.96 10.75
C CYS A 149 -4.26 -2.81 11.76
N GLU A 150 -3.34 -1.88 11.50
CA GLU A 150 -2.19 -1.62 12.38
C GLU A 150 -2.63 -1.09 13.74
N THR A 151 -3.67 -0.26 13.77
CA THR A 151 -4.30 0.19 15.00
C THR A 151 -4.78 -1.02 15.81
N ARG A 152 -5.65 -1.87 15.27
CA ARG A 152 -6.13 -3.06 16.00
C ARG A 152 -4.98 -3.93 16.50
N ALA A 153 -4.02 -4.20 15.62
CA ALA A 153 -2.84 -4.99 15.96
C ALA A 153 -2.02 -4.40 17.12
N LEU A 154 -1.79 -3.08 17.13
CA LEU A 154 -1.10 -2.39 18.23
C LEU A 154 -1.82 -2.57 19.56
N LYS A 155 -3.16 -2.55 19.56
CA LYS A 155 -3.95 -2.81 20.77
C LYS A 155 -3.74 -4.24 21.27
N ASP A 156 -3.73 -5.19 20.35
CA ASP A 156 -3.62 -6.62 20.67
C ASP A 156 -2.22 -6.98 21.17
N VAL A 157 -1.17 -6.39 20.60
CA VAL A 157 0.22 -6.71 20.98
C VAL A 157 0.81 -5.83 22.10
N GLN A 158 0.09 -4.81 22.58
CA GLN A 158 0.63 -3.83 23.55
C GLN A 158 1.22 -4.48 24.82
N HIS A 159 0.66 -5.61 25.24
CA HIS A 159 1.05 -6.32 26.45
C HIS A 159 2.31 -7.19 26.28
N LEU A 160 2.77 -7.37 25.04
CA LEU A 160 3.94 -8.21 24.71
C LEU A 160 5.25 -7.42 24.64
N ASP A 161 5.20 -6.09 24.67
CA ASP A 161 6.37 -5.20 24.54
C ASP A 161 7.25 -5.48 23.29
N ILE A 162 6.62 -5.87 22.18
CA ILE A 162 7.30 -6.18 20.89
C ILE A 162 7.14 -5.09 19.83
N ALA A 163 6.52 -3.97 20.15
CA ALA A 163 6.21 -2.88 19.20
C ALA A 163 6.39 -1.51 19.85
N TYR A 164 6.54 -0.47 19.04
CA TYR A 164 6.50 0.91 19.56
C TYR A 164 5.09 1.27 20.00
N GLY A 165 4.96 1.90 21.16
CA GLY A 165 3.67 2.26 21.71
C GLY A 165 2.91 3.23 20.80
N LEU A 166 1.59 3.07 20.73
CA LEU A 166 0.72 4.07 20.12
C LEU A 166 0.63 5.30 21.04
N VAL A 167 1.07 6.44 20.56
CA VAL A 167 1.04 7.73 21.28
C VAL A 167 -0.30 8.43 21.07
N ALA A 168 -0.80 8.47 19.83
CA ALA A 168 -2.09 9.07 19.50
C ALA A 168 -2.64 8.58 18.16
N HIS A 169 -3.93 8.79 17.98
CA HIS A 169 -4.62 8.74 16.69
C HIS A 169 -4.54 10.11 16.02
N VAL A 170 -4.19 10.14 14.74
CA VAL A 170 -3.98 11.37 13.97
C VAL A 170 -5.21 11.68 13.13
N PHE A 171 -5.77 12.85 13.36
CA PHE A 171 -7.00 13.30 12.72
C PHE A 171 -6.78 14.52 11.84
N ARG A 172 -7.70 14.72 10.89
CA ARG A 172 -7.89 15.99 10.20
C ARG A 172 -9.35 16.37 10.29
N GLY A 173 -9.65 17.43 11.04
CA GLY A 173 -11.02 17.74 11.40
C GLY A 173 -11.63 16.54 12.14
N GLU A 174 -12.73 15.98 11.62
CA GLU A 174 -13.38 14.82 12.23
C GLU A 174 -12.83 13.44 11.81
N LYS A 175 -11.96 13.38 10.80
CA LYS A 175 -11.58 12.12 10.14
C LYS A 175 -10.26 11.55 10.64
N LEU A 176 -10.25 10.27 10.98
CA LEU A 176 -9.01 9.53 11.30
C LEU A 176 -8.22 9.33 10.00
N ILE A 177 -6.98 9.84 9.97
CA ILE A 177 -6.10 9.76 8.80
C ILE A 177 -4.80 9.02 9.08
N GLY A 178 -4.55 8.62 10.32
CA GLY A 178 -3.24 8.10 10.69
C GLY A 178 -3.07 7.73 12.15
N ILE A 179 -1.85 7.31 12.46
CA ILE A 179 -1.40 6.98 13.81
C ILE A 179 -0.06 7.64 14.11
N MET A 180 0.19 7.90 15.38
CA MET A 180 1.44 8.43 15.89
C MET A 180 1.99 7.45 16.93
N ARG A 181 3.23 7.02 16.76
CA ARG A 181 3.92 6.02 17.58
C ARG A 181 5.14 6.63 18.27
N GLU A 182 5.64 5.93 19.28
CA GLU A 182 6.96 6.23 19.82
C GLU A 182 8.01 6.14 18.70
N SER A 183 9.00 7.04 18.72
CA SER A 183 9.97 7.09 17.64
C SER A 183 10.93 5.89 17.68
N ALA A 184 11.16 5.30 16.50
CA ALA A 184 12.16 4.28 16.28
C ALA A 184 13.56 4.85 15.93
N GLN A 185 13.75 6.18 15.99
CA GLN A 185 15.00 6.84 15.58
C GLN A 185 16.25 6.36 16.33
N ALA A 186 16.13 5.99 17.61
CA ALA A 186 17.26 5.52 18.43
C ALA A 186 17.58 4.03 18.26
N SER A 187 16.83 3.34 17.40
CA SER A 187 16.94 1.90 17.22
C SER A 187 18.01 1.55 16.21
N ARG A 188 18.37 0.27 16.13
CA ARG A 188 19.36 -0.25 15.19
C ARG A 188 18.83 -1.47 14.44
N PRO A 189 19.41 -1.79 13.27
CA PRO A 189 19.12 -3.04 12.58
C PRO A 189 19.46 -4.25 13.45
N VAL A 190 18.76 -5.34 13.19
CA VAL A 190 19.04 -6.65 13.79
C VAL A 190 20.39 -7.16 13.28
N GLN A 191 21.20 -7.69 14.20
CA GLN A 191 22.50 -8.31 13.95
C GLN A 191 22.44 -9.80 14.22
N ALA A 192 23.44 -10.55 13.73
CA ALA A 192 23.52 -12.00 13.94
C ALA A 192 23.46 -12.41 15.43
N SER A 193 24.02 -11.60 16.32
CA SER A 193 24.00 -11.80 17.77
C SER A 193 22.59 -11.67 18.40
N ASP A 194 21.65 -11.00 17.74
CA ASP A 194 20.29 -10.80 18.24
C ASP A 194 19.37 -11.99 17.97
N ARG A 195 19.86 -13.04 17.30
CA ARG A 195 19.08 -14.22 16.87
C ARG A 195 18.19 -14.77 17.97
N ALA A 196 18.76 -15.02 19.14
CA ALA A 196 17.99 -15.58 20.25
C ALA A 196 16.84 -14.66 20.69
N ALA A 197 17.07 -13.35 20.76
CA ALA A 197 16.06 -12.36 21.16
C ALA A 197 14.93 -12.27 20.13
N VAL A 198 15.26 -12.26 18.83
CA VAL A 198 14.26 -12.21 17.76
C VAL A 198 13.40 -13.47 17.76
N PHE A 199 13.99 -14.67 17.81
CA PHE A 199 13.22 -15.91 17.89
C PHE A 199 12.33 -15.96 19.14
N ALA A 200 12.81 -15.44 20.28
CA ALA A 200 12.00 -15.36 21.50
C ALA A 200 10.80 -14.40 21.36
N ALA A 201 10.97 -13.25 20.69
CA ALA A 201 9.89 -12.30 20.44
C ALA A 201 8.79 -12.89 19.55
N PHE A 202 9.15 -13.66 18.53
CA PHE A 202 8.18 -14.37 17.68
C PHE A 202 7.52 -15.54 18.40
N ALA A 203 8.25 -16.26 19.26
CA ALA A 203 7.68 -17.31 20.10
C ALA A 203 6.65 -16.74 21.07
N LEU A 204 6.92 -15.55 21.62
CA LEU A 204 5.99 -14.82 22.47
C LEU A 204 4.71 -14.45 21.69
N LEU A 205 4.84 -13.97 20.46
CA LEU A 205 3.70 -13.66 19.59
C LEU A 205 2.86 -14.91 19.29
N GLU A 206 3.48 -16.03 18.92
CA GLU A 206 2.79 -17.31 18.67
C GLU A 206 2.09 -17.82 19.94
N SER A 207 2.74 -17.72 21.11
CA SER A 207 2.16 -18.14 22.39
C SER A 207 0.92 -17.34 22.79
N ALA A 208 0.80 -16.12 22.27
CA ALA A 208 -0.36 -15.25 22.39
C ALA A 208 -1.40 -15.48 21.28
N PHE A 209 -1.31 -16.60 20.56
CA PHE A 209 -2.20 -16.98 19.46
C PHE A 209 -2.21 -15.96 18.30
N MET A 210 -1.05 -15.38 18.00
CA MET A 210 -0.92 -14.38 16.95
C MET A 210 0.16 -14.75 15.93
N VAL A 211 -0.09 -14.40 14.66
CA VAL A 211 0.89 -14.48 13.58
C VAL A 211 0.95 -13.17 12.82
N ASN A 212 2.12 -12.53 12.79
CA ASN A 212 2.41 -11.52 11.77
C ASN A 212 2.61 -12.20 10.41
N SER A 213 1.64 -12.09 9.50
CA SER A 213 1.72 -12.70 8.17
C SER A 213 2.44 -11.80 7.14
N SER A 214 3.11 -10.75 7.58
CA SER A 214 3.99 -9.95 6.73
C SER A 214 5.25 -10.75 6.41
N LEU A 215 5.80 -10.59 5.21
CA LEU A 215 7.12 -11.14 4.90
C LEU A 215 8.15 -10.53 5.84
N ILE A 216 8.90 -11.34 6.58
CA ILE A 216 9.97 -10.84 7.44
C ILE A 216 11.15 -10.45 6.56
N ASN A 217 11.55 -9.18 6.63
CA ASN A 217 12.75 -8.65 6.01
C ASN A 217 13.51 -7.77 7.02
N GLU A 218 14.69 -7.29 6.62
CA GLU A 218 15.56 -6.40 7.41
C GLU A 218 14.89 -5.10 7.88
N ASP A 219 13.86 -4.65 7.15
CA ASP A 219 13.17 -3.38 7.41
C ASP A 219 12.00 -3.52 8.40
N HIS A 220 11.62 -4.75 8.77
CA HIS A 220 10.43 -5.00 9.60
C HIS A 220 10.73 -5.20 11.09
N ILE A 221 11.99 -5.44 11.45
CA ILE A 221 12.40 -5.74 12.82
C ILE A 221 13.64 -4.91 13.15
N VAL A 222 13.61 -4.22 14.28
CA VAL A 222 14.75 -3.46 14.81
C VAL A 222 14.99 -3.80 16.27
N MET A 223 16.19 -3.47 16.76
CA MET A 223 16.52 -3.51 18.18
C MET A 223 16.47 -2.11 18.73
N ASP A 224 15.71 -1.88 19.81
CA ASP A 224 15.70 -0.59 20.48
C ASP A 224 16.97 -0.35 21.32
N GLU A 225 17.11 0.87 21.85
CA GLU A 225 18.25 1.28 22.69
C GLU A 225 18.44 0.41 23.96
N LYS A 226 17.40 -0.34 24.37
CA LYS A 226 17.42 -1.23 25.53
C LYS A 226 17.70 -2.69 25.14
N GLY A 227 17.99 -2.95 23.87
CA GLY A 227 18.23 -4.29 23.34
C GLY A 227 16.96 -5.13 23.20
N ARG A 228 15.78 -4.51 23.11
CA ARG A 228 14.50 -5.21 22.91
C ARG A 228 14.15 -5.25 21.43
N VAL A 229 13.49 -6.32 21.02
CA VAL A 229 13.00 -6.50 19.65
C VAL A 229 11.75 -5.64 19.43
N ARG A 230 11.71 -4.89 18.33
CA ARG A 230 10.57 -4.08 17.92
C ARG A 230 10.16 -4.42 16.49
N MET A 231 8.92 -4.81 16.31
CA MET A 231 8.30 -5.00 15.00
C MET A 231 7.73 -3.66 14.50
N LEU A 232 8.08 -3.29 13.27
CA LEU A 232 7.72 -2.00 12.67
C LEU A 232 6.40 -2.03 11.90
N TYR A 233 6.01 -3.19 11.37
CA TYR A 233 4.82 -3.36 10.54
C TYR A 233 3.89 -4.43 11.15
N LEU A 234 2.81 -3.97 11.77
CA LEU A 234 1.83 -4.82 12.45
C LEU A 234 0.51 -4.99 11.70
N ARG A 235 0.36 -4.34 10.53
CA ARG A 235 -0.87 -4.39 9.71
C ARG A 235 -1.33 -5.80 9.31
N SER A 236 -0.45 -6.80 9.41
CA SER A 236 -0.74 -8.19 9.04
C SER A 236 -0.78 -9.15 10.25
N ILE A 237 -0.99 -8.65 11.47
CA ILE A 237 -1.23 -9.52 12.62
C ILE A 237 -2.58 -10.21 12.45
N ARG A 238 -2.55 -11.54 12.52
CA ARG A 238 -3.73 -12.41 12.57
C ARG A 238 -3.85 -12.99 13.98
N LEU A 239 -5.06 -12.99 14.51
CA LEU A 239 -5.40 -13.64 15.77
C LEU A 239 -6.05 -14.99 15.49
N TYR A 240 -5.70 -15.98 16.29
CA TYR A 240 -6.25 -17.33 16.21
C TYR A 240 -7.03 -17.68 17.48
N GLY A 241 -8.11 -18.43 17.30
CA GLY A 241 -8.81 -19.12 18.38
C GLY A 241 -7.95 -20.22 19.00
N ARG A 242 -8.33 -20.69 20.18
CA ARG A 242 -7.61 -21.77 20.87
C ARG A 242 -7.74 -23.10 20.12
N GLU A 243 -8.86 -23.27 19.46
CA GLU A 243 -9.23 -24.40 18.61
C GLU A 243 -8.49 -24.41 17.26
N GLU A 244 -7.93 -23.28 16.83
CA GLU A 244 -7.23 -23.12 15.55
C GLU A 244 -5.71 -23.37 15.67
N ARG A 245 -5.29 -24.13 16.70
CA ARG A 245 -3.87 -24.35 17.02
C ARG A 245 -3.07 -24.92 15.84
N GLU A 246 -3.64 -25.85 15.09
CA GLU A 246 -2.96 -26.44 13.92
C GLU A 246 -2.76 -25.43 12.78
N GLU A 247 -3.68 -24.47 12.62
CA GLU A 247 -3.56 -23.42 11.62
C GLU A 247 -2.56 -22.36 12.06
N LEU A 248 -2.60 -21.96 13.34
CA LEU A 248 -1.60 -21.10 13.97
C LEU A 248 -0.19 -21.64 13.75
N GLU A 249 0.06 -22.92 14.06
CA GLU A 249 1.39 -23.53 13.91
C GLU A 249 1.85 -23.59 12.46
N ARG A 250 0.92 -23.87 11.52
CA ARG A 250 1.21 -23.87 10.09
C ARG A 250 1.58 -22.49 9.57
N ASP A 251 0.84 -21.47 9.98
CA ASP A 251 1.06 -20.09 9.56
C ASP A 251 2.31 -19.52 10.24
N ALA A 252 2.55 -19.81 11.52
CA ALA A 252 3.81 -19.45 12.21
C ALA A 252 5.03 -20.09 11.52
N GLN A 253 4.92 -21.36 11.13
CA GLN A 253 6.00 -22.02 10.37
C GLN A 253 6.28 -21.31 9.03
N MET A 254 5.24 -20.90 8.30
CA MET A 254 5.36 -20.26 6.99
C MET A 254 5.82 -18.81 7.06
N TYR A 255 5.26 -18.03 7.99
CA TYR A 255 5.44 -16.58 8.05
C TYR A 255 6.51 -16.15 9.06
N HIS A 256 6.82 -16.97 10.06
CA HIS A 256 7.84 -16.65 11.07
C HIS A 256 9.07 -17.53 10.94
N TRP A 257 8.92 -18.84 11.15
CA TRP A 257 10.07 -19.71 11.42
C TRP A 257 10.94 -19.97 10.20
N GLU A 258 10.36 -20.16 9.02
CA GLU A 258 11.12 -20.28 7.77
C GLU A 258 11.80 -18.94 7.41
N PRO A 259 11.08 -17.81 7.29
CA PRO A 259 11.69 -16.53 6.94
C PRO A 259 12.76 -16.06 7.94
N LEU A 260 12.58 -16.30 9.25
CA LEU A 260 13.60 -15.94 10.24
C LEU A 260 14.90 -16.73 10.07
N ARG A 261 14.82 -18.02 9.70
CA ARG A 261 16.02 -18.81 9.42
C ARG A 261 16.75 -18.24 8.21
N GLU A 262 16.03 -18.01 7.12
CA GLU A 262 16.58 -17.42 5.88
C GLU A 262 17.19 -16.04 6.15
N PHE A 263 16.50 -15.19 6.91
CA PHE A 263 16.98 -13.87 7.33
C PHE A 263 18.30 -13.96 8.12
N PHE A 264 18.39 -14.82 9.14
CA PHE A 264 19.63 -14.92 9.91
C PHE A 264 20.76 -15.61 9.16
N ASP A 265 20.46 -16.52 8.24
CA ASP A 265 21.46 -17.08 7.33
C ASP A 265 22.04 -15.97 6.43
N LEU A 266 21.21 -15.02 6.00
CA LEU A 266 21.64 -13.83 5.26
C LEU A 266 22.48 -12.87 6.12
N VAL A 267 22.00 -12.49 7.31
CA VAL A 267 22.68 -11.54 8.20
C VAL A 267 24.03 -12.06 8.72
N THR A 268 24.20 -13.39 8.79
CA THR A 268 25.51 -13.98 9.15
C THR A 268 26.52 -13.95 8.00
N ASN A 269 26.09 -13.66 6.78
CA ASN A 269 26.98 -13.55 5.63
C ASN A 269 27.73 -12.21 5.66
N PRO A 270 29.06 -12.20 5.86
CA PRO A 270 29.84 -10.95 5.93
C PRO A 270 29.84 -10.16 4.61
N ALA A 271 29.43 -10.76 3.50
CA ALA A 271 29.29 -10.08 2.21
C ALA A 271 27.97 -9.30 2.06
N VAL A 272 27.03 -9.46 2.98
CA VAL A 272 25.72 -8.80 2.93
C VAL A 272 25.72 -7.64 3.91
N GLU A 273 25.59 -6.42 3.38
CA GLU A 273 25.33 -5.24 4.18
C GLU A 273 23.85 -5.22 4.57
N VAL A 274 23.57 -5.43 5.86
CA VAL A 274 22.21 -5.31 6.40
C VAL A 274 21.77 -3.87 6.29
N ARG A 275 20.72 -3.61 5.52
CA ARG A 275 20.19 -2.25 5.34
C ARG A 275 19.34 -1.86 6.54
N TRP A 276 19.21 -0.56 6.71
CA TRP A 276 18.27 0.00 7.67
C TRP A 276 16.89 0.16 7.03
N PRO A 277 15.82 0.13 7.86
CA PRO A 277 14.49 0.52 7.43
C PRO A 277 14.56 1.81 6.63
N THR A 278 14.17 1.73 5.36
CA THR A 278 14.46 2.77 4.39
C THR A 278 13.91 4.14 4.84
N TYR A 279 12.79 4.15 5.56
CA TYR A 279 12.18 5.37 6.13
C TYR A 279 12.92 5.96 7.34
N LEU A 280 13.73 5.18 8.09
CA LEU A 280 14.52 5.68 9.22
C LEU A 280 15.80 6.38 8.77
N ILE A 281 16.34 6.00 7.60
CA ILE A 281 17.64 6.46 7.14
C ILE A 281 17.58 7.34 5.91
N TYR A 282 16.74 7.04 4.93
CA TYR A 282 16.88 7.69 3.64
C TYR A 282 16.15 9.03 3.58
N PRO A 283 16.85 10.11 3.20
CA PRO A 283 16.22 11.29 2.64
C PRO A 283 15.81 10.97 1.19
N SER A 284 14.89 10.03 0.98
CA SER A 284 14.26 9.83 -0.35
C SER A 284 13.29 10.98 -0.68
N SER A 285 13.29 12.05 0.11
CA SER A 285 12.64 13.30 -0.24
C SER A 285 13.40 13.98 -1.38
N THR A 286 12.82 13.94 -2.58
CA THR A 286 13.25 14.86 -3.65
C THR A 286 12.63 16.22 -3.35
N TYR A 287 13.48 17.22 -3.13
CA TYR A 287 13.02 18.60 -3.00
C TYR A 287 12.72 19.14 -4.40
N LEU A 288 11.45 19.43 -4.68
CA LEU A 288 11.09 20.11 -5.91
C LEU A 288 11.32 21.62 -5.75
N ALA A 289 12.28 22.15 -6.50
CA ALA A 289 12.51 23.59 -6.54
C ALA A 289 11.33 24.29 -7.25
N PRO A 290 10.86 25.46 -6.76
CA PRO A 290 9.70 26.17 -7.30
C PRO A 290 9.91 26.80 -8.68
N THR A 291 11.16 26.98 -9.09
CA THR A 291 11.54 27.46 -10.42
C THR A 291 12.27 26.34 -11.16
N PRO A 292 11.97 26.10 -12.45
CA PRO A 292 12.82 25.26 -13.29
C PRO A 292 14.19 25.94 -13.35
N SER A 293 15.13 25.48 -12.52
CA SER A 293 16.52 25.89 -12.68
C SER A 293 16.99 25.34 -14.03
N PRO A 294 17.70 26.13 -14.86
CA PRO A 294 18.33 25.60 -16.07
C PRO A 294 19.35 24.48 -15.76
N GLU A 295 19.77 24.36 -14.50
CA GLU A 295 20.51 23.21 -13.98
C GLU A 295 19.54 22.03 -13.82
N ARG A 296 19.57 21.12 -14.82
CA ARG A 296 18.85 19.84 -14.82
C ARG A 296 18.94 19.18 -13.45
N PHE A 297 17.82 18.59 -13.00
CA PHE A 297 17.75 17.76 -11.80
C PHE A 297 19.01 16.89 -11.67
N MET A 298 19.79 17.12 -10.62
CA MET A 298 20.56 16.04 -10.03
C MET A 298 19.54 15.16 -9.30
N ALA A 299 18.86 14.30 -10.06
CA ALA A 299 18.09 13.22 -9.46
C ALA A 299 19.06 12.47 -8.55
N MET A 300 18.82 12.48 -7.24
CA MET A 300 19.39 11.42 -6.42
C MET A 300 18.85 10.12 -7.01
N PRO A 301 19.70 9.13 -7.31
CA PRO A 301 19.22 7.84 -7.78
C PRO A 301 18.26 7.31 -6.71
N LEU A 302 16.96 7.33 -7.02
CA LEU A 302 15.95 6.62 -6.28
C LEU A 302 16.30 5.14 -6.47
N ARG A 303 16.91 4.55 -5.45
CA ARG A 303 17.22 3.12 -5.46
C ARG A 303 15.95 2.39 -5.03
N PHE A 304 15.31 1.77 -6.00
CA PHE A 304 14.18 0.90 -5.79
C PHE A 304 14.62 -0.42 -5.17
N ASP A 305 13.79 -0.93 -4.27
CA ASP A 305 13.86 -2.31 -3.85
C ASP A 305 12.86 -3.17 -4.66
N VAL A 306 13.23 -3.47 -5.90
CA VAL A 306 12.45 -4.35 -6.80
C VAL A 306 12.34 -5.79 -6.22
N HIS A 307 13.11 -6.14 -5.18
CA HIS A 307 13.06 -7.46 -4.56
C HIS A 307 11.71 -7.81 -3.95
N ALA A 308 10.97 -6.86 -3.36
CA ALA A 308 9.70 -7.17 -2.71
C ALA A 308 8.64 -7.71 -3.70
N CYS A 309 8.57 -7.13 -4.91
CA CYS A 309 7.63 -7.56 -5.96
C CYS A 309 8.03 -8.91 -6.58
N ILE A 310 9.33 -9.14 -6.80
CA ILE A 310 9.83 -10.42 -7.34
C ILE A 310 9.63 -11.56 -6.33
N GLN A 311 9.93 -11.33 -5.05
CA GLN A 311 9.76 -12.33 -3.98
C GLN A 311 8.29 -12.72 -3.77
N LEU A 312 7.36 -11.77 -3.81
CA LEU A 312 5.91 -12.05 -3.73
C LEU A 312 5.44 -12.95 -4.88
N GLU A 313 5.93 -12.73 -6.10
CA GLU A 313 5.59 -13.58 -7.25
C GLU A 313 6.23 -14.96 -7.18
N GLU A 314 7.47 -15.08 -6.69
CA GLU A 314 8.10 -16.38 -6.45
C GLU A 314 7.38 -17.19 -5.36
N ILE A 315 6.97 -16.53 -4.27
CA ILE A 315 6.19 -17.15 -3.20
C ILE A 315 4.82 -17.60 -3.73
N LYS A 316 4.10 -16.76 -4.49
CA LYS A 316 2.85 -17.16 -5.16
C LYS A 316 3.05 -18.32 -6.13
N LYS A 317 4.13 -18.34 -6.93
CA LYS A 317 4.48 -19.44 -7.85
C LYS A 317 4.78 -20.73 -7.08
N LYS A 318 5.56 -20.67 -6.00
CA LYS A 318 5.82 -21.82 -5.10
C LYS A 318 4.50 -22.34 -4.49
N HIS A 319 3.59 -21.44 -4.11
CA HIS A 319 2.30 -21.81 -3.53
C HIS A 319 1.35 -22.46 -4.55
N ARG A 320 1.29 -21.94 -5.79
CA ARG A 320 0.55 -22.57 -6.90
C ARG A 320 1.08 -23.97 -7.24
N ARG A 321 2.41 -24.15 -7.22
CA ARG A 321 3.05 -25.47 -7.44
C ARG A 321 2.71 -26.47 -6.34
N ARG A 322 2.62 -26.03 -5.08
CA ARG A 322 2.25 -26.91 -3.93
C ARG A 322 0.77 -27.33 -3.96
N LYS A 323 -0.15 -26.46 -4.40
CA LYS A 323 -1.59 -26.81 -4.51
C LYS A 323 -1.91 -27.76 -5.67
N GLY A 324 -1.06 -27.84 -6.70
CA GLY A 324 -1.26 -28.72 -7.86
C GLY A 324 -0.91 -30.20 -7.66
N VAL A 325 -0.37 -30.61 -6.50
CA VAL A 325 0.17 -31.97 -6.28
C VAL A 325 -0.74 -32.85 -5.41
N SER A 326 -1.92 -32.39 -5.00
CA SER A 326 -2.90 -33.28 -4.35
C SER A 326 -3.65 -34.13 -5.39
N LYS A 327 -3.01 -35.19 -5.87
CA LYS A 327 -3.72 -36.37 -6.38
C LYS A 327 -3.91 -37.31 -5.19
N THR A 328 -5.06 -37.22 -4.52
CA THR A 328 -5.51 -38.26 -3.60
C THR A 328 -5.46 -39.62 -4.30
N PRO A 329 -4.76 -40.63 -3.76
CA PRO A 329 -4.87 -41.99 -4.27
C PRO A 329 -6.33 -42.42 -4.14
N ARG A 330 -6.92 -42.90 -5.23
CA ARG A 330 -8.19 -43.65 -5.18
C ARG A 330 -7.93 -44.93 -4.39
N SER A 331 -8.22 -44.93 -3.10
CA SER A 331 -8.42 -46.17 -2.34
C SER A 331 -9.79 -46.74 -2.72
N GLY A 332 -9.77 -47.88 -3.42
CA GLY A 332 -10.92 -48.77 -3.48
C GLY A 332 -11.07 -49.47 -2.13
N GLY A 333 -12.29 -49.54 -1.62
CA GLY A 333 -12.55 -50.27 -0.38
C GLY A 333 -13.95 -50.05 0.17
N HIS A 334 -14.85 -50.98 -0.20
CA HIS A 334 -16.01 -51.49 0.53
C HIS A 334 -17.05 -50.53 1.13
N ALA A 335 -18.27 -50.65 0.58
CA ALA A 335 -19.51 -50.17 1.15
C ALA A 335 -19.80 -50.85 2.50
N LEU A 336 -20.08 -50.02 3.51
CA LEU A 336 -20.84 -50.38 4.70
C LEU A 336 -22.07 -49.47 4.77
N GLU A 337 -23.23 -50.08 4.97
CA GLU A 337 -24.53 -49.41 5.12
C GLU A 337 -24.56 -48.47 6.32
N PRO A 338 -25.29 -47.34 6.26
CA PRO A 338 -25.49 -46.48 7.42
C PRO A 338 -26.63 -47.01 8.30
N LEU A 339 -26.29 -47.23 9.58
CA LEU A 339 -27.24 -47.31 10.68
C LEU A 339 -27.98 -45.97 10.84
N LYS A 340 -29.30 -46.02 10.76
CA LYS A 340 -30.21 -44.90 11.06
C LYS A 340 -30.10 -44.52 12.53
N ALA A 341 -29.60 -43.31 12.81
CA ALA A 341 -29.74 -42.65 14.10
C ALA A 341 -30.76 -41.51 13.98
N THR A 342 -31.91 -41.70 14.61
CA THR A 342 -32.93 -40.66 14.87
C THR A 342 -32.37 -39.64 15.86
N THR A 343 -32.35 -38.36 15.47
CA THR A 343 -32.11 -37.21 16.36
C THR A 343 -33.45 -36.53 16.68
N PRO A 344 -33.67 -36.05 17.92
CA PRO A 344 -34.90 -35.35 18.27
C PRO A 344 -34.84 -33.88 17.83
N ASN A 345 -36.02 -33.40 17.48
CA ASN A 345 -36.35 -32.06 17.01
C ASN A 345 -36.07 -31.02 18.11
N ILE A 346 -35.24 -30.01 17.83
CA ILE A 346 -35.07 -28.83 18.68
C ILE A 346 -35.40 -27.61 17.82
N ASP A 347 -36.41 -26.86 18.27
CA ASP A 347 -36.92 -25.65 17.66
C ASP A 347 -35.84 -24.56 17.52
N ARG A 348 -35.73 -24.00 16.32
CA ARG A 348 -34.95 -22.79 16.02
C ARG A 348 -35.88 -21.57 15.98
N PRO A 349 -35.53 -20.43 16.60
CA PRO A 349 -36.17 -19.16 16.29
C PRO A 349 -35.47 -18.42 15.14
N ASP A 350 -36.31 -17.88 14.26
CA ASP A 350 -36.22 -16.67 13.44
C ASP A 350 -34.96 -16.38 12.62
N THR A 351 -35.13 -16.57 11.31
CA THR A 351 -34.24 -16.09 10.24
C THR A 351 -34.60 -14.63 9.89
N PRO A 352 -33.65 -13.68 9.86
CA PRO A 352 -33.92 -12.35 9.34
C PRO A 352 -33.90 -12.31 7.81
N ALA A 353 -34.74 -11.43 7.27
CA ALA A 353 -35.13 -11.30 5.86
C ALA A 353 -33.95 -11.10 4.89
N LYS A 354 -34.04 -11.76 3.73
CA LYS A 354 -33.17 -11.55 2.57
C LYS A 354 -33.43 -10.17 1.98
N LEU A 355 -32.46 -9.26 2.10
CA LEU A 355 -32.38 -8.04 1.29
C LEU A 355 -31.95 -8.44 -0.13
N GLY A 356 -32.75 -8.04 -1.12
CA GLY A 356 -32.53 -8.32 -2.53
C GLY A 356 -31.32 -7.59 -3.10
N THR A 357 -30.57 -8.28 -3.96
CA THR A 357 -29.50 -7.72 -4.77
C THR A 357 -30.09 -6.81 -5.86
N PRO A 358 -29.65 -5.55 -6.02
CA PRO A 358 -30.08 -4.73 -7.14
C PRO A 358 -29.40 -5.21 -8.43
N HIS A 359 -30.20 -5.55 -9.44
CA HIS A 359 -29.74 -5.69 -10.81
C HIS A 359 -29.48 -4.30 -11.39
N VAL A 360 -28.22 -3.98 -11.71
CA VAL A 360 -27.87 -2.81 -12.52
C VAL A 360 -27.82 -3.25 -13.98
N GLN A 361 -28.72 -2.73 -14.80
CA GLN A 361 -28.70 -2.86 -16.25
C GLN A 361 -27.93 -1.67 -16.83
N ILE A 362 -26.80 -1.92 -17.49
CA ILE A 362 -26.02 -0.89 -18.18
C ILE A 362 -26.44 -0.88 -19.65
N HIS A 363 -27.00 0.23 -20.11
CA HIS A 363 -27.28 0.48 -21.52
C HIS A 363 -26.08 1.17 -22.16
N VAL A 364 -25.44 0.52 -23.12
CA VAL A 364 -24.39 1.12 -23.95
C VAL A 364 -25.05 1.68 -25.21
N PHE A 365 -25.05 3.00 -25.36
CA PHE A 365 -25.47 3.64 -26.60
C PHE A 365 -24.26 3.86 -27.50
N ARG A 366 -24.39 3.43 -28.76
CA ARG A 366 -23.44 3.76 -29.81
C ARG A 366 -23.87 5.10 -30.42
N VAL A 367 -23.12 6.15 -30.14
CA VAL A 367 -23.30 7.43 -30.85
C VAL A 367 -22.70 7.24 -32.24
N ALA A 368 -23.54 7.31 -33.27
CA ALA A 368 -23.09 7.38 -34.65
C ALA A 368 -22.81 8.85 -34.98
N ASP A 369 -21.60 9.15 -35.42
CA ASP A 369 -21.24 10.49 -35.89
C ASP A 369 -22.13 10.89 -37.06
N ARG A 370 -22.78 12.05 -36.93
CA ARG A 370 -23.40 12.76 -38.04
C ARG A 370 -22.28 13.37 -38.88
N ALA A 371 -22.00 12.77 -40.03
CA ALA A 371 -21.23 13.43 -41.07
C ALA A 371 -22.08 14.57 -41.67
N GLU A 372 -21.52 15.78 -41.68
CA GLU A 372 -22.06 16.91 -42.42
C GLU A 372 -21.82 16.71 -43.91
N ASP A 373 -22.89 16.82 -44.69
CA ASP A 373 -22.89 16.77 -46.15
C ASP A 373 -22.18 18.01 -46.74
N SER A 374 -21.14 17.77 -47.54
CA SER A 374 -20.69 18.72 -48.56
C SER A 374 -20.56 18.00 -49.91
N GLN A 375 -21.43 18.37 -50.83
CA GLN A 375 -21.51 17.89 -52.21
C GLN A 375 -20.27 18.28 -53.05
N SER A 376 -19.73 17.33 -53.80
CA SER A 376 -19.28 17.59 -55.18
C SER A 376 -19.11 16.28 -55.97
N ASP A 377 -19.75 16.24 -57.15
CA ASP A 377 -19.64 15.21 -58.19
C ASP A 377 -18.19 14.89 -58.60
N LYS A 378 -17.87 13.59 -58.72
CA LYS A 378 -17.55 12.90 -59.99
C LYS A 378 -17.10 11.46 -59.75
N GLY A 379 -17.59 10.57 -60.62
CA GLY A 379 -17.43 9.12 -60.51
C GLY A 379 -16.01 8.59 -60.69
N GLY A 380 -15.78 7.43 -60.06
CA GLY A 380 -14.61 6.59 -60.21
C GLY A 380 -14.87 5.24 -59.54
N SER A 381 -14.55 4.17 -60.25
CA SER A 381 -14.71 2.75 -59.88
C SER A 381 -14.03 2.36 -58.56
N VAL A 382 -14.72 1.58 -57.74
CA VAL A 382 -14.19 0.95 -56.52
C VAL A 382 -13.47 -0.36 -56.89
N VAL A 383 -12.18 -0.43 -56.55
CA VAL A 383 -11.44 -1.66 -56.26
C VAL A 383 -11.37 -1.73 -54.74
N GLU A 384 -11.80 -2.84 -54.16
CA GLU A 384 -11.67 -3.11 -52.73
C GLU A 384 -10.21 -3.37 -52.38
N GLU A 385 -9.62 -2.51 -51.54
CA GLU A 385 -8.39 -2.80 -50.82
C GLU A 385 -8.66 -2.48 -49.33
N GLU A 386 -8.57 -3.51 -48.50
CA GLU A 386 -8.69 -3.47 -47.05
C GLU A 386 -7.46 -2.74 -46.47
N GLU A 387 -7.62 -1.47 -46.07
CA GLU A 387 -6.64 -0.78 -45.25
C GLU A 387 -7.20 -0.54 -43.85
N ARG A 388 -6.62 -1.25 -42.88
CA ARG A 388 -6.87 -1.12 -41.44
C ARG A 388 -6.25 0.19 -40.97
N VAL A 389 -7.09 1.18 -40.64
CA VAL A 389 -6.65 2.37 -39.89
C VAL A 389 -7.13 2.22 -38.45
N ASP A 390 -6.21 1.77 -37.58
CA ASP A 390 -6.38 1.86 -36.13
C ASP A 390 -6.05 3.29 -35.68
N GLY A 391 -7.03 3.98 -35.10
CA GLY A 391 -6.85 5.36 -34.64
C GLY A 391 -8.11 5.97 -34.03
N GLY A 392 -8.71 5.31 -33.04
CA GLY A 392 -9.79 5.88 -32.24
C GLY A 392 -9.25 6.41 -30.91
N GLY A 393 -9.12 7.72 -30.78
CA GLY A 393 -8.94 8.38 -29.48
C GLY A 393 -10.24 8.36 -28.67
N PHE A 394 -10.14 8.11 -27.37
CA PHE A 394 -11.29 8.22 -26.46
C PHE A 394 -11.40 9.65 -25.94
N ILE A 395 -12.55 10.30 -26.15
CA ILE A 395 -12.96 11.46 -25.36
C ILE A 395 -13.71 10.91 -24.14
N VAL A 396 -13.19 11.20 -22.96
CA VAL A 396 -13.92 10.96 -21.71
C VAL A 396 -14.55 12.30 -21.31
N GLU A 397 -15.83 12.48 -21.63
CA GLU A 397 -16.67 13.45 -20.92
C GLU A 397 -17.23 12.79 -19.66
N VAL A 398 -17.05 13.44 -18.50
CA VAL A 398 -17.71 13.10 -17.22
C VAL A 398 -18.58 14.27 -16.79
#